data_AF-A0AAD8E0A6-F1
#
_entry.id   AF-A0AAD8E0A6-F1
#
_cell.length_a   1.000
_cell.length_b   1.000
_cell.length_c   1.000
_cell.angle_alpha   90.00
_cell.angle_beta   90.00
_cell.angle_gamma   90.00
#
_symmetry.space_group_name_H-M   'P 1'
#
loop_
_entity.id
_entity.type
_entity.pdbx_description
1 polymer ?
#
loop_
_entity_poly.entity_id
_entity_poly.type
_entity_poly.pdbx_seq_one_letter_code
_entity_poly.pdbx_strand_id
1 'polypeptide(L)'
;MRSYIKRLRYLGGSGLHFSSFSQITSRKYHHNLPILDFYKKTTGESISEDHLSVLKKKHPHIDEVTHDRLQCILQILQKFGITPEEACRNLHVFSMNPITMDNYGEILRECGFVSVSAKHIIKYHTLVKSRTIARLKKEGLLPTDFEMEQTILDKFQEWPASSKTLQNFSDSDTSILKIRMNVLERFLHWKLSVTSEEFRKYCKNYLPLKHKPMSDIQEAINIAQNDIKFDNAGIRRNGFVISADPLHTKLILENVSTLAGMDIRDVLKIEPAILKNNYNSLIQVRDVLEEFRISEEAQRRCLKVYCMRPETVRERLEELRSLKEYQVLSTNPRILLLVIHKKKMLNRLTKIESAKKQCYSLNHLVSSTKVFNNYINSFGDKVCGRDIATLISSSLNTLPAHETGGQAELARRVLHQLRRHKYWLHVAMNVIDENIQFLKNKFDDRIIFNNCLILLYPVAEVKYYIDSLLSMRKGRETNDSLKEDLAYNNVHFNSLSDDQILSLVLYTIEKKYHFSGDGIWARQDGMRVVTQTN
;
A
#
# COMPACT_ATOMS: atom_id res chain seq x y z
N MET A 1 25.40 8.00 13.51
CA MET A 1 24.76 6.84 12.86
C MET A 1 25.52 6.29 11.64
N ARG A 2 26.17 7.14 10.79
CA ARG A 2 26.85 6.73 9.53
C ARG A 2 28.04 5.75 9.62
N SER A 3 28.61 5.46 10.80
CA SER A 3 29.73 4.49 10.96
C SER A 3 29.44 3.27 11.84
N TYR A 4 28.27 3.17 12.48
CA TYR A 4 28.09 2.24 13.60
C TYR A 4 27.07 1.10 13.39
N ILE A 5 26.26 1.12 12.32
CA ILE A 5 25.37 -0.02 12.01
C ILE A 5 26.17 -1.28 11.64
N LYS A 6 27.44 -1.14 11.22
CA LYS A 6 28.35 -2.30 11.00
C LYS A 6 28.73 -3.05 12.30
N ARG A 7 28.59 -2.46 13.49
CA ARG A 7 29.04 -3.10 14.76
C ARG A 7 27.97 -3.85 15.55
N LEU A 8 26.71 -3.83 15.14
CA LEU A 8 25.63 -4.55 15.83
C LEU A 8 25.42 -6.00 15.32
N ARG A 9 26.33 -6.55 14.50
CA ARG A 9 26.20 -7.90 13.90
C ARG A 9 27.13 -8.99 14.46
N TYR A 10 27.81 -8.79 15.58
CA TYR A 10 28.65 -9.84 16.18
C TYR A 10 28.53 -9.90 17.70
N LEU A 11 27.39 -10.34 18.23
CA LEU A 11 27.28 -10.96 19.55
C LEU A 11 26.10 -11.95 19.54
N GLY A 12 26.26 -13.03 18.79
CA GLY A 12 25.46 -14.24 18.93
C GLY A 12 26.41 -15.39 19.25
N GLY A 13 26.48 -15.79 20.51
CA GLY A 13 27.22 -16.98 20.93
C GLY A 13 27.90 -16.85 22.29
N SER A 14 27.69 -17.87 23.12
CA SER A 14 28.37 -18.24 24.37
C SER A 14 28.11 -17.37 25.61
N GLY A 15 27.48 -18.01 26.60
CA GLY A 15 27.20 -17.44 27.91
C GLY A 15 28.43 -17.29 28.78
N LEU A 16 28.32 -16.35 29.72
CA LEU A 16 29.15 -16.24 30.91
C LEU A 16 28.30 -15.69 32.06
N HIS A 17 28.34 -16.42 33.17
CA HIS A 17 27.79 -16.05 34.47
C HIS A 17 28.33 -14.71 34.95
N PHE A 18 27.45 -13.86 35.50
CA PHE A 18 27.84 -12.87 36.50
C PHE A 18 26.91 -12.99 37.70
N SER A 19 27.44 -13.62 38.74
CA SER A 19 26.85 -13.66 40.08
C SER A 19 27.29 -12.46 40.92
N SER A 20 26.37 -12.05 41.79
CA SER A 20 26.50 -11.20 42.99
C SER A 20 26.87 -9.73 42.82
N PHE A 21 25.89 -8.86 43.10
CA PHE A 21 26.07 -7.81 44.13
C PHE A 21 24.75 -7.57 44.90
N SER A 22 24.83 -7.91 46.18
CA SER A 22 24.13 -7.39 47.37
C SER A 22 22.65 -7.00 47.31
N GLN A 23 21.88 -7.74 48.10
CA GLN A 23 20.59 -7.36 48.69
C GLN A 23 20.70 -6.01 49.43
N ILE A 24 19.82 -5.07 49.08
CA ILE A 24 19.45 -3.94 49.95
C ILE A 24 17.93 -3.89 50.04
N THR A 25 17.50 -3.76 51.28
CA THR A 25 16.14 -3.86 51.83
C THR A 25 15.09 -2.99 51.15
N SER A 26 13.91 -3.59 51.01
CA SER A 26 12.66 -3.03 50.49
C SER A 26 12.29 -1.67 51.11
N ARG A 27 12.26 -0.65 50.25
CA ARG A 27 11.31 0.46 50.32
C ARG A 27 10.64 0.53 48.95
N LYS A 28 9.31 0.63 48.91
CA LYS A 28 8.52 0.64 47.68
C LYS A 28 8.98 1.80 46.78
N TYR A 29 9.77 1.50 45.75
CA TYR A 29 10.14 2.42 44.69
C TYR A 29 9.67 1.84 43.35
N HIS A 30 9.02 2.66 42.55
CA HIS A 30 8.47 2.35 41.23
C HIS A 30 9.56 2.00 40.21
N HIS A 31 10.11 0.80 40.28
CA HIS A 31 10.89 0.24 39.18
C HIS A 31 9.93 -0.38 38.18
N ASN A 32 9.65 0.33 37.08
CA ASN A 32 9.29 -0.23 35.77
C ASN A 32 9.18 0.86 34.69
N LEU A 33 10.04 1.89 34.73
CA LEU A 33 10.17 2.87 33.64
C LEU A 33 11.66 3.06 33.29
N PRO A 34 12.11 2.70 32.07
CA PRO A 34 13.52 2.82 31.67
C PRO A 34 14.10 4.22 31.88
N ILE A 35 13.27 5.25 31.69
CA ILE A 35 13.65 6.65 31.87
C ILE A 35 13.88 7.03 33.33
N LEU A 36 13.12 6.47 34.28
CA LEU A 36 13.26 6.79 35.71
C LEU A 36 14.55 6.19 36.27
N ASP A 37 14.84 4.94 35.89
CA ASP A 37 16.09 4.28 36.26
C ASP A 37 17.28 5.02 35.65
N PHE A 38 17.18 5.42 34.39
CA PHE A 38 18.20 6.23 33.73
C PHE A 38 18.39 7.60 34.40
N TYR A 39 17.30 8.30 34.72
CA TYR A 39 17.37 9.59 35.40
C TYR A 39 18.08 9.47 36.74
N LYS A 40 17.66 8.50 37.57
CA LYS A 40 18.27 8.24 38.89
C LYS A 40 19.75 7.89 38.79
N LYS A 41 20.14 7.07 37.81
CA LYS A 41 21.56 6.72 37.58
C LYS A 41 22.39 7.92 37.15
N THR A 42 21.80 8.87 36.41
CA THR A 42 22.51 10.00 35.82
C THR A 42 22.59 11.20 36.77
N THR A 43 21.51 11.51 37.50
CA THR A 43 21.43 12.68 38.39
C THR A 43 21.66 12.35 39.85
N GLY A 44 21.56 11.07 40.24
CA GLY A 44 21.52 10.65 41.65
C GLY A 44 20.18 10.90 42.34
N GLU A 45 19.23 11.56 41.68
CA GLU A 45 17.95 11.97 42.24
C GLU A 45 16.81 11.06 41.75
N SER A 46 15.84 10.79 42.63
CA SER A 46 14.62 10.07 42.23
C SER A 46 13.50 11.07 41.98
N ILE A 47 12.77 10.90 40.87
CA ILE A 47 11.60 11.72 40.55
C ILE A 47 10.45 11.32 41.49
N SER A 48 9.91 12.26 42.27
CA SER A 48 8.76 11.98 43.15
C SER A 48 7.48 11.68 42.35
N GLU A 49 6.52 10.96 42.94
CA GLU A 49 5.25 10.62 42.28
C GLU A 49 4.47 11.87 41.84
N ASP A 50 4.42 12.90 42.69
CA ASP A 50 3.77 14.16 42.38
C ASP A 50 4.44 14.85 41.19
N HIS A 51 5.77 14.86 41.14
CA HIS A 51 6.52 15.45 40.03
C HIS A 51 6.37 14.63 38.74
N LEU A 52 6.31 13.31 38.84
CA LEU A 52 6.04 12.42 37.71
C LEU A 52 4.66 12.68 37.11
N SER A 53 3.64 12.91 37.94
CA SER A 53 2.28 13.22 37.47
C SER A 53 2.25 14.54 36.68
N VAL A 54 2.99 15.56 37.13
CA VAL A 54 3.15 16.84 36.44
C VAL A 54 3.94 16.67 35.13
N LEU A 55 5.00 15.85 35.15
CA LEU A 55 5.78 15.54 33.96
C LEU A 55 4.94 14.82 32.91
N LYS A 56 4.12 13.84 33.28
CA LYS A 56 3.21 13.14 32.35
C LYS A 56 2.20 14.09 31.72
N LYS A 57 1.67 15.06 32.49
CA LYS A 57 0.79 16.11 31.95
C LYS A 57 1.50 16.98 30.92
N LYS A 58 2.77 17.33 31.16
CA LYS A 58 3.56 18.19 30.27
C LYS A 58 4.14 17.44 29.06
N HIS A 59 4.42 16.15 29.23
CA HIS A 59 5.13 15.29 28.31
C HIS A 59 4.41 13.93 28.23
N PRO A 60 3.31 13.87 27.46
CA PRO A 60 2.61 12.62 27.21
C PRO A 60 3.58 11.59 26.63
N HIS A 61 3.49 10.33 27.06
CA HIS A 61 4.31 9.20 26.60
C HIS A 61 5.76 9.17 27.10
N ILE A 62 6.15 10.01 28.07
CA ILE A 62 7.49 9.89 28.69
C ILE A 62 7.70 8.54 29.39
N ASP A 63 6.61 7.91 29.82
CA ASP A 63 6.54 6.58 30.41
C ASP A 63 6.54 5.44 29.38
N GLU A 64 6.31 5.71 28.11
CA GLU A 64 6.35 4.70 27.03
C GLU A 64 7.73 4.58 26.38
N VAL A 65 8.74 5.29 26.90
CA VAL A 65 10.10 5.27 26.36
C VAL A 65 10.76 3.93 26.66
N THR A 66 10.88 3.10 25.63
CA THR A 66 11.60 1.82 25.68
C THR A 66 13.11 2.01 25.81
N HIS A 67 13.81 0.96 26.23
CA HIS A 67 15.28 0.97 26.33
C HIS A 67 15.95 1.31 25.00
N ASP A 68 15.53 0.67 23.90
CA ASP A 68 16.08 0.91 22.56
C ASP A 68 15.86 2.35 22.11
N ARG A 69 14.67 2.90 22.38
CA ARG A 69 14.34 4.28 22.05
C ARG A 69 15.20 5.25 22.86
N LEU A 70 15.39 4.99 24.16
CA LEU A 70 16.26 5.78 25.02
C LEU A 70 17.70 5.77 24.50
N GLN A 71 18.24 4.61 24.17
CA GLN A 71 19.60 4.48 23.64
C GLN A 71 19.76 5.24 22.31
N CYS A 72 18.78 5.15 21.41
CA CYS A 72 18.76 5.90 20.15
C CYS A 72 18.76 7.42 20.41
N ILE A 73 17.92 7.91 21.32
CA ILE A 73 17.85 9.34 21.68
C ILE A 73 19.19 9.82 22.24
N LEU A 74 19.79 9.07 23.17
CA LEU A 74 21.07 9.44 23.76
C LEU A 74 22.20 9.48 22.72
N GLN A 75 22.22 8.55 21.77
CA GLN A 75 23.19 8.56 20.67
C GLN A 75 23.05 9.80 19.78
N ILE A 76 21.81 10.24 19.52
CA ILE A 76 21.55 11.46 18.75
C ILE A 76 21.98 12.69 19.55
N LEU A 77 21.67 12.76 20.84
CA LEU A 77 22.08 13.89 21.69
C LEU A 77 23.60 14.00 21.80
N GLN A 78 24.29 12.86 21.97
CA GLN A 78 25.74 12.80 22.01
C GLN A 78 26.40 13.34 20.73
N LYS A 79 25.78 13.13 19.56
CA LYS A 79 26.24 13.67 18.26
C LYS A 79 26.36 15.20 18.26
N PHE A 80 25.59 15.88 19.11
CA PHE A 80 25.60 17.33 19.27
C PHE A 80 26.36 17.79 20.52
N GLY A 81 27.05 16.88 21.22
CA GLY A 81 27.78 17.18 22.45
C GLY A 81 26.89 17.34 23.68
N ILE A 82 25.61 16.94 23.61
CA ILE A 82 24.67 17.04 24.74
C ILE A 82 24.87 15.84 25.66
N THR A 83 25.21 16.10 26.92
CA THR A 83 25.48 15.04 27.89
C THR A 83 24.19 14.44 28.46
N PRO A 84 24.23 13.21 28.99
CA PRO A 84 23.12 12.61 29.71
C PRO A 84 22.54 13.53 30.80
N GLU A 85 23.39 14.22 31.55
CA GLU A 85 23.00 15.12 32.63
C GLU A 85 22.24 16.34 32.10
N GLU A 86 22.70 16.93 30.98
CA GLU A 86 22.00 18.02 30.31
C GLU A 86 20.64 17.56 29.75
N ALA A 87 20.59 16.36 29.19
CA ALA A 87 19.35 15.76 28.69
C ALA A 87 18.33 15.55 29.81
N CYS A 88 18.78 15.07 30.99
CA CYS A 88 17.95 14.93 32.19
C CYS A 88 17.40 16.28 32.69
N ARG A 89 18.14 17.39 32.53
CA ARG A 89 17.62 18.74 32.84
C ARG A 89 16.53 19.21 31.87
N ASN A 90 16.41 18.57 30.70
CA ASN A 90 15.50 18.95 29.63
C ASN A 90 14.68 17.75 29.14
N LEU A 91 13.93 17.12 30.04
CA LEU A 91 13.22 15.85 29.81
C LEU A 91 12.34 15.78 28.55
N HIS A 92 11.91 16.93 28.02
CA HIS A 92 11.14 16.97 26.77
C HIS A 92 11.85 16.28 25.60
N VAL A 93 13.18 16.27 25.55
CA VAL A 93 13.93 15.59 24.47
C VAL A 93 13.60 14.10 24.36
N PHE A 94 13.23 13.45 25.47
CA PHE A 94 12.87 12.03 25.49
C PHE A 94 11.46 11.77 24.91
N SER A 95 10.60 12.78 24.89
CA SER A 95 9.26 12.70 24.30
C SER A 95 9.25 13.08 22.82
N MET A 96 10.34 13.67 22.30
CA MET A 96 10.44 14.04 20.89
C MET A 96 10.58 12.81 19.99
N ASN A 97 10.23 12.97 18.71
CA ASN A 97 10.53 11.98 17.69
C ASN A 97 12.04 12.01 17.39
N PRO A 98 12.77 10.87 17.44
CA PRO A 98 14.21 10.84 17.23
C PRO A 98 14.68 11.42 15.89
N ILE A 99 13.96 11.14 14.80
CA ILE A 99 14.31 11.64 13.45
C ILE A 99 14.17 13.17 13.41
N THR A 100 13.05 13.69 13.95
CA THR A 100 12.83 15.13 14.05
C THR A 100 13.91 15.80 14.90
N MET A 101 14.30 15.18 16.02
CA MET A 101 15.34 15.67 16.91
C MET A 101 16.70 15.76 16.21
N ASP A 102 17.09 14.71 15.46
CA ASP A 102 18.33 14.70 14.69
C ASP A 102 18.33 15.78 13.61
N ASN A 103 17.23 15.91 12.86
CA ASN A 103 17.07 16.95 11.85
C ASN A 103 17.18 18.37 12.43
N TYR A 104 16.59 18.60 13.60
CA TYR A 104 16.64 19.92 14.25
C TYR A 104 18.06 20.27 14.68
N GLY A 105 18.77 19.34 15.30
CA GLY A 105 20.17 19.53 15.68
C GLY A 105 21.08 19.77 14.47
N GLU A 106 20.90 18.97 13.40
CA GLU A 106 21.63 19.13 12.14
C GLU A 106 21.40 20.49 11.51
N ILE A 107 20.16 20.97 11.45
CA ILE A 107 19.83 22.28 10.87
C ILE A 107 20.47 23.40 11.68
N LEU A 108 20.41 23.35 13.02
CA LEU A 108 21.05 24.37 13.86
C LEU A 108 22.56 24.42 13.62
N ARG A 109 23.19 23.25 13.48
CA ARG A 109 24.62 23.14 13.15
C ARG A 109 24.93 23.63 11.73
N GLU A 110 24.11 23.28 10.73
CA GLU A 110 24.25 23.79 9.35
C GLU A 110 24.16 25.31 9.29
N CYS A 111 23.37 25.92 10.17
CA CYS A 111 23.18 27.36 10.26
C CYS A 111 24.20 28.06 11.18
N GLY A 112 25.28 27.38 11.61
CA GLY A 112 26.41 28.01 12.30
C GLY A 112 26.18 28.32 13.78
N PHE A 113 25.26 27.63 14.46
CA PHE A 113 25.14 27.75 15.91
C PHE A 113 26.46 27.36 16.60
N VAL A 114 26.93 28.22 17.51
CA VAL A 114 28.21 28.01 18.23
C VAL A 114 28.19 26.71 19.03
N SER A 115 27.06 26.44 19.70
CA SER A 115 26.79 25.17 20.36
C SER A 115 25.30 24.81 20.26
N VAL A 116 25.01 23.51 20.17
CA VAL A 116 23.65 22.99 20.13
C VAL A 116 23.34 22.34 21.47
N SER A 117 22.44 22.97 22.25
CA SER A 117 21.97 22.45 23.53
C SER A 117 20.62 21.75 23.39
N ALA A 118 20.22 20.96 24.38
CA ALA A 118 18.89 20.35 24.44
C ALA A 118 17.78 21.41 24.34
N LYS A 119 17.96 22.57 24.98
CA LYS A 119 17.02 23.69 24.93
C LYS A 119 16.87 24.25 23.51
N HIS A 120 17.94 24.28 22.72
CA HIS A 120 17.89 24.75 21.34
C HIS A 120 17.05 23.81 20.47
N ILE A 121 17.22 22.51 20.62
CA ILE A 121 16.44 21.50 19.89
C ILE A 121 14.96 21.58 20.26
N ILE A 122 14.65 21.70 21.56
CA ILE A 122 13.26 21.85 22.04
C ILE A 122 12.61 23.14 21.49
N LYS A 123 13.36 24.26 21.46
CA LYS A 123 12.87 25.57 20.99
C LYS A 123 13.10 25.80 19.49
N TYR A 124 13.41 24.75 18.72
CA TYR A 124 13.82 24.85 17.33
C TYR A 124 12.91 25.75 16.49
N HIS A 125 11.58 25.57 16.55
CA HIS A 125 10.66 26.37 15.74
C HIS A 125 10.71 27.86 16.10
N THR A 126 10.82 28.21 17.38
CA THR A 126 10.96 29.61 17.80
C THR A 126 12.26 30.20 17.28
N LEU A 127 13.37 29.47 17.38
CA LEU A 127 14.68 29.92 16.91
C LEU A 127 14.70 30.12 15.39
N VAL A 128 14.16 29.16 14.64
CA VAL A 128 14.29 29.13 13.17
C VAL A 128 13.23 29.95 12.45
N LYS A 129 11.99 30.03 12.99
CA LYS A 129 10.88 30.75 12.34
C LYS A 129 10.69 32.17 12.85
N SER A 130 10.80 32.37 14.16
CA SER A 130 10.30 33.58 14.82
C SER A 130 11.39 34.58 15.22
N ARG A 131 12.65 34.15 15.35
CA ARG A 131 13.76 35.04 15.67
C ARG A 131 14.48 35.50 14.41
N THR A 132 14.95 36.75 14.45
CA THR A 132 15.79 37.35 13.41
C THR A 132 17.26 37.01 13.64
N ILE A 133 18.08 37.06 12.59
CA ILE A 133 19.51 36.74 12.70
C ILE A 133 20.21 37.70 13.67
N ALA A 134 19.91 39.01 13.59
CA ALA A 134 20.47 40.01 14.50
C ALA A 134 20.20 39.68 15.98
N ARG A 135 19.01 39.18 16.30
CA ARG A 135 18.66 38.77 17.66
C ARG A 135 19.47 37.56 18.10
N LEU A 136 19.63 36.57 17.23
CA LEU A 136 20.40 35.35 17.53
C LEU A 136 21.89 35.66 17.73
N LYS A 137 22.46 36.58 16.94
CA LYS A 137 23.82 37.13 17.13
C LYS A 137 23.95 37.85 18.48
N LYS A 138 23.01 38.73 18.82
CA LYS A 138 22.98 39.44 20.11
C LYS A 138 22.88 38.51 21.32
N GLU A 139 22.16 37.40 21.19
CA GLU A 139 22.03 36.37 22.23
C GLU A 139 23.25 35.43 22.30
N GLY A 140 24.28 35.64 21.47
CA GLY A 140 25.50 34.82 21.44
C GLY A 140 25.29 33.42 20.87
N LEU A 141 24.17 33.17 20.18
CA LEU A 141 23.87 31.87 19.59
C LEU A 141 24.54 31.68 18.22
N LEU A 142 24.81 32.78 17.53
CA LEU A 142 25.56 32.86 16.27
C LEU A 142 26.76 33.81 16.44
N PRO A 143 27.89 33.57 15.75
CA PRO A 143 28.99 34.53 15.71
C PRO A 143 28.55 35.88 15.11
N THR A 144 29.12 36.99 15.57
CA THR A 144 28.75 38.35 15.10
C THR A 144 28.97 38.54 13.60
N ASP A 145 30.09 38.01 13.11
CA ASP A 145 30.54 38.18 11.72
C ASP A 145 30.07 37.02 10.83
N PHE A 146 29.11 36.22 11.31
CA PHE A 146 28.62 35.05 10.60
C PHE A 146 27.68 35.43 9.45
N GLU A 147 28.07 35.05 8.23
CA GLU A 147 27.26 35.17 7.01
C GLU A 147 26.47 33.88 6.76
N MET A 148 25.19 33.90 7.16
CA MET A 148 24.34 32.70 7.12
C MET A 148 24.01 32.23 5.71
N GLU A 149 23.68 33.16 4.80
CA GLU A 149 23.35 32.81 3.41
C GLU A 149 24.52 32.11 2.74
N GLN A 150 25.72 32.68 2.86
CA GLN A 150 26.96 32.10 2.32
C GLN A 150 27.23 30.70 2.90
N THR A 151 27.14 30.56 4.22
CA THR A 151 27.39 29.27 4.89
C THR A 151 26.43 28.18 4.41
N ILE A 152 25.16 28.51 4.17
CA ILE A 152 24.17 27.55 3.64
C ILE A 152 24.47 27.24 2.16
N LEU A 153 24.83 28.24 1.34
CA LEU A 153 25.22 28.04 -0.06
C LEU A 153 26.43 27.11 -0.19
N ASP A 154 27.39 27.21 0.72
CA ASP A 154 28.60 26.39 0.73
C ASP A 154 28.33 24.92 1.06
N LYS A 155 27.17 24.60 1.66
CA LYS A 155 26.74 23.20 1.82
C LYS A 155 26.46 22.51 0.51
N PHE A 156 26.12 23.25 -0.55
CA PHE A 156 25.82 22.72 -1.88
C PHE A 156 27.08 22.69 -2.75
N GLN A 157 28.00 21.74 -2.49
CA GLN A 157 29.31 21.70 -3.15
C GLN A 157 29.22 21.49 -4.66
N GLU A 158 28.22 20.76 -5.14
CA GLU A 158 28.00 20.51 -6.56
C GLU A 158 27.45 21.72 -7.34
N TRP A 159 26.92 22.74 -6.64
CA TRP A 159 26.32 23.91 -7.27
C TRP A 159 27.42 24.90 -7.68
N PRO A 160 27.60 25.23 -8.98
CA PRO A 160 28.68 26.09 -9.44
C PRO A 160 28.67 27.46 -8.78
N ALA A 161 29.87 27.94 -8.41
CA ALA A 161 30.05 29.24 -7.77
C ALA A 161 29.48 30.39 -8.62
N SER A 162 29.55 30.31 -9.95
CA SER A 162 28.98 31.31 -10.87
C SER A 162 27.46 31.46 -10.75
N SER A 163 26.75 30.45 -10.24
CA SER A 163 25.30 30.47 -10.03
C SER A 163 24.90 30.76 -8.57
N LYS A 164 25.87 30.82 -7.65
CA LYS A 164 25.65 31.15 -6.24
C LYS A 164 25.78 32.67 -6.04
N THR A 165 24.73 33.40 -6.37
CA THR A 165 24.63 34.83 -6.06
C THR A 165 24.12 35.06 -4.64
N LEU A 166 24.70 35.99 -3.88
CA LEU A 166 24.14 36.39 -2.60
C LEU A 166 22.96 37.34 -2.81
N GLN A 167 21.88 37.14 -2.05
CA GLN A 167 20.72 38.04 -2.03
C GLN A 167 20.86 39.14 -0.96
N ASN A 168 21.86 39.03 -0.07
CA ASN A 168 22.19 40.02 0.96
C ASN A 168 20.98 40.31 1.87
N PHE A 169 20.43 39.24 2.48
CA PHE A 169 19.35 39.37 3.44
C PHE A 169 19.73 40.26 4.63
N SER A 170 18.81 41.13 5.06
CA SER A 170 19.03 41.95 6.25
C SER A 170 18.88 41.11 7.53
N ASP A 171 19.90 41.12 8.38
CA ASP A 171 19.88 40.42 9.66
C ASP A 171 18.77 40.91 10.61
N SER A 172 18.32 42.17 10.44
CA SER A 172 17.34 42.79 11.33
C SER A 172 15.91 42.29 11.14
N ASP A 173 15.55 41.84 9.93
CA ASP A 173 14.18 41.49 9.55
C ASP A 173 14.01 40.03 9.11
N THR A 174 15.12 39.31 8.93
CA THR A 174 15.11 37.99 8.31
C THR A 174 15.34 36.87 9.32
N SER A 175 14.55 35.81 9.21
CA SER A 175 14.69 34.58 10.00
C SER A 175 15.47 33.51 9.25
N ILE A 176 16.02 32.55 10.00
CA ILE A 176 16.75 31.40 9.45
C ILE A 176 15.93 30.66 8.39
N LEU A 177 14.63 30.44 8.67
CA LEU A 177 13.77 29.69 7.74
C LEU A 177 13.67 30.39 6.38
N LYS A 178 13.57 31.73 6.36
CA LYS A 178 13.43 32.51 5.11
C LYS A 178 14.67 32.35 4.23
N ILE A 179 15.87 32.50 4.81
CA ILE A 179 17.14 32.30 4.11
C ILE A 179 17.22 30.85 3.59
N ARG A 180 17.00 29.86 4.47
CA ARG A 180 17.07 28.44 4.10
C ARG A 180 16.14 28.10 2.93
N MET A 181 14.89 28.55 2.96
CA MET A 181 13.92 28.25 1.90
C MET A 181 14.27 28.93 0.58
N ASN A 182 14.78 30.17 0.62
CA ASN A 182 15.23 30.84 -0.59
C ASN A 182 16.44 30.12 -1.22
N VAL A 183 17.45 29.77 -0.43
CA VAL A 183 18.63 29.04 -0.93
C VAL A 183 18.22 27.67 -1.49
N LEU A 184 17.34 26.94 -0.79
CA LEU A 184 16.84 25.65 -1.24
C LEU A 184 16.05 25.76 -2.55
N GLU A 185 15.17 26.75 -2.68
CA GLU A 185 14.40 26.99 -3.92
C GLU A 185 15.34 27.20 -5.11
N ARG A 186 16.35 28.05 -4.94
CA ARG A 186 17.34 28.34 -5.98
C ARG A 186 18.20 27.13 -6.32
N PHE A 187 18.61 26.35 -5.33
CA PHE A 187 19.33 25.10 -5.56
C PHE A 187 18.48 24.11 -6.37
N LEU A 188 17.21 23.93 -6.01
CA LEU A 188 16.30 23.04 -6.74
C LEU A 188 15.95 23.56 -8.14
N HIS A 189 15.88 24.88 -8.30
CA HIS A 189 15.72 25.52 -9.61
C HIS A 189 16.92 25.20 -10.51
N TRP A 190 18.14 25.36 -10.00
CA TRP A 190 19.36 25.03 -10.74
C TRP A 190 19.46 23.53 -11.03
N LYS A 191 19.29 22.67 -10.03
CA LYS A 191 19.55 21.22 -10.14
C LYS A 191 18.48 20.47 -10.93
N LEU A 192 17.21 20.84 -10.76
CA LEU A 192 16.05 20.08 -11.25
C LEU A 192 15.09 20.92 -12.10
N SER A 193 15.39 22.19 -12.37
CA SER A 193 14.50 23.12 -13.07
C SER A 193 13.12 23.20 -12.42
N VAL A 194 13.11 23.24 -11.07
CA VAL A 194 11.90 23.46 -10.26
C VAL A 194 11.49 24.94 -10.36
N THR A 195 10.22 25.17 -10.62
CA THR A 195 9.62 26.52 -10.61
C THR A 195 9.20 26.93 -9.20
N SER A 196 9.04 28.24 -8.96
CA SER A 196 8.56 28.74 -7.66
C SER A 196 7.18 28.21 -7.27
N GLU A 197 6.30 27.97 -8.23
CA GLU A 197 4.99 27.37 -7.97
C GLU A 197 5.10 25.92 -7.49
N GLU A 198 5.93 25.12 -8.17
CA GLU A 198 6.22 23.74 -7.77
C GLU A 198 6.87 23.68 -6.39
N PHE A 199 7.85 24.57 -6.13
CA PHE A 199 8.50 24.65 -4.84
C PHE A 199 7.51 24.97 -3.71
N ARG A 200 6.60 25.93 -3.93
CA ARG A 200 5.52 26.25 -2.99
C ARG A 200 4.60 25.06 -2.76
N LYS A 201 4.29 24.28 -3.82
CA LYS A 201 3.50 23.05 -3.73
C LYS A 201 4.23 21.98 -2.89
N TYR A 202 5.54 21.82 -3.05
CA TYR A 202 6.33 20.91 -2.22
C TYR A 202 6.28 21.33 -0.75
N CYS A 203 6.51 22.61 -0.48
CA CYS A 203 6.45 23.18 0.87
C CYS A 203 5.08 23.03 1.55
N LYS A 204 3.98 22.99 0.77
CA LYS A 204 2.62 22.78 1.27
C LYS A 204 2.31 21.30 1.51
N ASN A 205 2.69 20.44 0.57
CA ASN A 205 2.30 19.02 0.58
C ASN A 205 3.29 18.14 1.37
N TYR A 206 4.54 18.60 1.52
CA TYR A 206 5.64 17.86 2.15
C TYR A 206 6.23 18.72 3.27
N LEU A 207 5.45 18.88 4.35
CA LEU A 207 5.84 19.60 5.56
C LEU A 207 7.28 19.30 6.05
N PRO A 208 7.78 18.04 6.02
CA PRO A 208 9.15 17.74 6.43
C PRO A 208 10.22 18.48 5.62
N LEU A 209 9.96 18.85 4.36
CA LEU A 209 10.97 19.50 3.50
C LEU A 209 11.51 20.81 4.10
N LYS A 210 10.65 21.60 4.76
CA LYS A 210 11.05 22.87 5.41
C LYS A 210 12.01 22.68 6.58
N HIS A 211 12.00 21.50 7.17
CA HIS A 211 12.73 21.14 8.38
C HIS A 211 13.61 19.91 8.15
N LYS A 212 14.15 19.81 6.93
CA LYS A 212 15.13 18.81 6.55
C LYS A 212 16.51 19.47 6.39
N PRO A 213 17.60 18.80 6.82
CA PRO A 213 18.96 19.27 6.57
C PRO A 213 19.23 19.42 5.07
N MET A 214 20.03 20.42 4.68
CA MET A 214 20.38 20.64 3.26
C MET A 214 21.23 19.50 2.72
N SER A 215 22.10 18.96 3.58
CA SER A 215 22.92 17.77 3.30
C SER A 215 22.06 16.55 2.96
N ASP A 216 20.99 16.31 3.71
CA ASP A 216 20.07 15.20 3.45
C ASP A 216 19.27 15.37 2.15
N ILE A 217 18.89 16.61 1.80
CA ILE A 217 18.21 16.89 0.53
C ILE A 217 19.14 16.57 -0.64
N GLN A 218 20.40 17.02 -0.57
CA GLN A 218 21.40 16.70 -1.59
C GLN A 218 21.63 15.19 -1.71
N GLU A 219 21.78 14.51 -0.57
CA GLU A 219 22.00 13.07 -0.56
C GLU A 219 20.78 12.30 -1.11
N ALA A 220 19.56 12.73 -0.80
CA ALA A 220 18.34 12.13 -1.35
C ALA A 220 18.25 12.29 -2.88
N ILE A 221 18.58 13.48 -3.41
CA ILE A 221 18.63 13.73 -4.86
C ILE A 221 19.74 12.88 -5.50
N ASN A 222 20.91 12.81 -4.86
CA ASN A 222 22.04 12.02 -5.34
C ASN A 222 21.70 10.53 -5.42
N ILE A 223 21.10 9.94 -4.39
CA ILE A 223 20.62 8.55 -4.40
C ILE A 223 19.59 8.35 -5.50
N ALA A 224 18.63 9.28 -5.65
CA ALA A 224 17.61 9.20 -6.68
C ALA A 224 18.20 9.19 -8.10
N GLN A 225 19.16 10.07 -8.38
CA GLN A 225 19.81 10.17 -9.70
C GLN A 225 20.78 9.00 -9.95
N ASN A 226 21.61 8.67 -8.98
CA ASN A 226 22.76 7.78 -9.19
C ASN A 226 22.49 6.33 -8.83
N ASP A 227 21.68 6.05 -7.81
CA ASP A 227 21.43 4.68 -7.36
C ASP A 227 20.11 4.13 -7.91
N ILE A 228 19.05 4.96 -7.87
CA ILE A 228 17.72 4.58 -8.39
C ILE A 228 17.60 4.86 -9.89
N LYS A 229 18.40 5.78 -10.44
CA LYS A 229 18.37 6.20 -11.86
C LYS A 229 17.06 6.89 -12.26
N PHE A 230 16.56 7.80 -11.42
CA PHE A 230 15.53 8.74 -11.84
C PHE A 230 16.08 9.78 -12.83
N ASP A 231 15.23 10.17 -13.78
CA ASP A 231 15.45 11.37 -14.57
C ASP A 231 15.06 12.62 -13.76
N ASN A 232 15.62 13.78 -14.11
CA ASN A 232 15.33 15.04 -13.40
C ASN A 232 13.83 15.38 -13.42
N ALA A 233 13.14 15.09 -14.53
CA ALA A 233 11.70 15.31 -14.63
C ALA A 233 10.89 14.35 -13.74
N GLY A 234 11.35 13.11 -13.52
CA GLY A 234 10.78 12.17 -12.57
C GLY A 234 10.94 12.63 -11.12
N ILE A 235 12.12 13.12 -10.74
CA ILE A 235 12.37 13.69 -9.40
C ILE A 235 11.49 14.93 -9.18
N ARG A 236 11.47 15.86 -10.14
CA ARG A 236 10.65 17.09 -10.08
C ARG A 236 9.16 16.78 -9.94
N ARG A 237 8.62 15.83 -10.69
CA ARG A 237 7.19 15.46 -10.58
C ARG A 237 6.83 14.87 -9.21
N ASN A 238 7.80 14.29 -8.51
CA ASN A 238 7.61 13.54 -7.28
C ASN A 238 8.41 14.14 -6.12
N GLY A 239 7.87 15.20 -5.50
CA GLY A 239 8.54 15.85 -4.35
C GLY A 239 8.76 14.94 -3.13
N PHE A 240 8.12 13.76 -3.09
CA PHE A 240 8.45 12.71 -2.12
C PHE A 240 9.91 12.29 -2.17
N VAL A 241 10.47 12.18 -3.37
CA VAL A 241 11.87 11.79 -3.61
C VAL A 241 12.81 12.83 -2.98
N ILE A 242 12.52 14.12 -3.17
CA ILE A 242 13.30 15.23 -2.60
C ILE A 242 13.23 15.22 -1.06
N SER A 243 12.06 14.89 -0.50
CA SER A 243 11.85 14.84 0.95
C SER A 243 12.31 13.53 1.61
N ALA A 244 12.68 12.51 0.84
CA ALA A 244 12.97 11.16 1.33
C ALA A 244 14.18 11.15 2.26
N ASP A 245 14.15 10.30 3.28
CA ASP A 245 15.28 10.10 4.19
C ASP A 245 16.39 9.31 3.46
N PRO A 246 17.61 9.85 3.31
CA PRO A 246 18.68 9.15 2.60
C PRO A 246 19.07 7.82 3.24
N LEU A 247 19.09 7.76 4.58
CA LEU A 247 19.44 6.56 5.32
C LEU A 247 18.39 5.48 5.12
N HIS A 248 17.11 5.82 5.25
CA HIS A 248 16.03 4.86 4.99
C HIS A 248 16.02 4.38 3.54
N THR A 249 16.27 5.29 2.59
CA THR A 249 16.32 4.95 1.16
C THR A 249 17.45 3.96 0.89
N LYS A 250 18.65 4.19 1.44
CA LYS A 250 19.76 3.24 1.35
C LYS A 250 19.43 1.89 1.96
N LEU A 251 18.81 1.87 3.15
CA LEU A 251 18.40 0.62 3.79
C LEU A 251 17.37 -0.16 2.94
N ILE A 252 16.46 0.52 2.24
CA ILE A 252 15.56 -0.14 1.29
C ILE A 252 16.37 -0.77 0.15
N LEU A 253 17.27 0.00 -0.48
CA LEU A 253 18.06 -0.48 -1.61
C LEU A 253 19.02 -1.63 -1.24
N GLU A 254 19.51 -1.65 -0.01
CA GLU A 254 20.43 -2.68 0.50
C GLU A 254 19.71 -3.97 0.93
N ASN A 255 18.51 -3.85 1.53
CA ASN A 255 17.82 -4.98 2.17
C ASN A 255 16.62 -5.51 1.38
N VAL A 256 16.15 -4.77 0.35
CA VAL A 256 15.03 -5.17 -0.50
C VAL A 256 15.51 -5.21 -1.94
N SER A 257 15.90 -6.38 -2.44
CA SER A 257 16.34 -6.55 -3.83
C SER A 257 15.16 -6.45 -4.81
N THR A 258 14.05 -7.10 -4.47
CA THR A 258 12.89 -7.23 -5.33
C THR A 258 11.58 -6.98 -4.58
N LEU A 259 10.59 -6.44 -5.29
CA LEU A 259 9.24 -6.24 -4.80
C LEU A 259 8.25 -6.51 -5.94
N ALA A 260 7.21 -7.31 -5.71
CA ALA A 260 6.27 -7.75 -6.77
C ALA A 260 6.97 -8.39 -8.00
N GLY A 261 8.06 -9.13 -7.79
CA GLY A 261 8.85 -9.73 -8.87
C GLY A 261 9.64 -8.74 -9.73
N MET A 262 9.78 -7.49 -9.31
CA MET A 262 10.53 -6.44 -10.02
C MET A 262 11.73 -5.97 -9.18
N ASP A 263 12.79 -5.48 -9.83
CA ASP A 263 13.88 -4.80 -9.11
C ASP A 263 13.33 -3.58 -8.35
N ILE A 264 13.78 -3.41 -7.11
CA ILE A 264 13.31 -2.34 -6.24
C ILE A 264 13.47 -0.95 -6.87
N ARG A 265 14.51 -0.71 -7.68
CA ARG A 265 14.75 0.60 -8.29
C ARG A 265 13.66 0.93 -9.29
N ASP A 266 13.22 -0.05 -10.07
CA ASP A 266 12.15 0.14 -11.04
C ASP A 266 10.78 0.30 -10.36
N VAL A 267 10.56 -0.43 -9.26
CA VAL A 267 9.37 -0.23 -8.40
C VAL A 267 9.33 1.19 -7.84
N LEU A 268 10.46 1.70 -7.33
CA LEU A 268 10.54 3.05 -6.79
C LEU A 268 10.31 4.13 -7.86
N LYS A 269 10.71 3.90 -9.11
CA LYS A 269 10.40 4.82 -10.23
C LYS A 269 8.89 4.88 -10.52
N ILE A 270 8.20 3.74 -10.45
CA ILE A 270 6.77 3.65 -10.73
C ILE A 270 5.94 4.22 -9.56
N GLU A 271 6.29 3.87 -8.33
CA GLU A 271 5.61 4.32 -7.11
C GLU A 271 6.60 4.89 -6.09
N PRO A 272 7.04 6.16 -6.26
CA PRO A 272 8.03 6.77 -5.37
C PRO A 272 7.54 6.97 -3.93
N ALA A 273 6.22 6.90 -3.69
CA ALA A 273 5.66 7.05 -2.35
C ALA A 273 6.06 5.91 -1.39
N ILE A 274 6.57 4.79 -1.91
CA ILE A 274 7.12 3.67 -1.14
C ILE A 274 8.27 4.13 -0.23
N LEU A 275 9.03 5.15 -0.64
CA LEU A 275 10.15 5.72 0.14
C LEU A 275 9.75 6.30 1.51
N LYS A 276 8.45 6.44 1.80
CA LYS A 276 7.96 6.86 3.11
C LYS A 276 7.99 5.75 4.16
N ASN A 277 8.03 4.50 3.72
CA ASN A 277 8.01 3.34 4.58
C ASN A 277 9.44 2.89 4.88
N ASN A 278 9.61 2.19 6.00
CA ASN A 278 10.88 1.53 6.30
C ASN A 278 10.94 0.17 5.59
N TYR A 279 12.16 -0.36 5.38
CA TYR A 279 12.35 -1.62 4.67
C TYR A 279 11.68 -2.82 5.35
N ASN A 280 11.64 -2.86 6.70
CA ASN A 280 10.96 -3.92 7.45
C ASN A 280 9.46 -3.96 7.14
N SER A 281 8.81 -2.81 7.05
CA SER A 281 7.40 -2.72 6.69
C SER A 281 7.15 -3.19 5.25
N LEU A 282 8.06 -2.93 4.31
CA LEU A 282 7.93 -3.43 2.93
C LEU A 282 8.02 -4.96 2.88
N ILE A 283 8.98 -5.54 3.61
CA ILE A 283 9.14 -6.99 3.75
C ILE A 283 7.88 -7.60 4.36
N GLN A 284 7.39 -7.06 5.48
CA GLN A 284 6.18 -7.57 6.12
C GLN A 284 4.94 -7.47 5.23
N VAL A 285 4.78 -6.38 4.46
CA VAL A 285 3.67 -6.29 3.48
C VAL A 285 3.82 -7.37 2.42
N ARG A 286 5.03 -7.61 1.88
CA ARG A 286 5.25 -8.70 0.92
C ARG A 286 4.87 -10.06 1.53
N ASP A 287 5.34 -10.34 2.74
CA ASP A 287 5.09 -11.61 3.41
C ASP A 287 3.58 -11.81 3.67
N VAL A 288 2.85 -10.75 4.04
CA VAL A 288 1.38 -10.77 4.13
C VAL A 288 0.74 -11.09 2.78
N LEU A 289 1.19 -10.47 1.69
CA LEU A 289 0.62 -10.72 0.36
C LEU A 289 0.86 -12.16 -0.11
N GLU A 290 2.02 -12.73 0.21
CA GLU A 290 2.36 -14.13 -0.06
C GLU A 290 1.50 -15.10 0.78
N GLU A 291 1.29 -14.82 2.06
CA GLU A 291 0.41 -15.60 2.95
C GLU A 291 -1.02 -15.68 2.39
N PHE A 292 -1.53 -14.57 1.84
CA PHE A 292 -2.85 -14.50 1.19
C PHE A 292 -2.83 -14.97 -0.27
N ARG A 293 -1.73 -15.56 -0.74
CA ARG A 293 -1.54 -16.09 -2.10
C ARG A 293 -1.83 -15.06 -3.21
N ILE A 294 -1.54 -13.79 -2.97
CA ILE A 294 -1.69 -12.74 -3.96
C ILE A 294 -0.52 -12.82 -4.94
N SER A 295 -0.82 -13.09 -6.22
CA SER A 295 0.21 -13.24 -7.24
C SER A 295 1.02 -11.96 -7.44
N GLU A 296 2.30 -12.11 -7.80
CA GLU A 296 3.15 -10.96 -8.12
C GLU A 296 2.59 -10.09 -9.25
N GLU A 297 1.86 -10.68 -10.22
CA GLU A 297 1.18 -9.90 -11.26
C GLU A 297 0.15 -8.94 -10.66
N ALA A 298 -0.64 -9.40 -9.69
CA ALA A 298 -1.59 -8.54 -9.00
C ALA A 298 -0.89 -7.44 -8.20
N GLN A 299 0.24 -7.78 -7.55
CA GLN A 299 1.09 -6.83 -6.85
C GLN A 299 1.66 -5.76 -7.79
N ARG A 300 2.18 -6.13 -8.97
CA ARG A 300 2.69 -5.18 -9.98
C ARG A 300 1.65 -4.20 -10.45
N ARG A 301 0.40 -4.65 -10.60
CA ARG A 301 -0.73 -3.76 -10.98
C ARG A 301 -1.15 -2.82 -9.86
N CYS A 302 -0.68 -3.02 -8.63
CA CYS A 302 -1.06 -2.22 -7.47
C CYS A 302 0.09 -2.04 -6.45
N LEU A 303 1.22 -1.50 -6.89
CA LEU A 303 2.38 -1.23 -6.01
C LEU A 303 2.05 -0.33 -4.81
N LYS A 304 0.99 0.48 -4.91
CA LYS A 304 0.49 1.33 -3.84
C LYS A 304 0.14 0.58 -2.55
N VAL A 305 -0.07 -0.74 -2.60
CA VAL A 305 -0.27 -1.57 -1.40
C VAL A 305 0.93 -1.49 -0.46
N TYR A 306 2.14 -1.37 -1.00
CA TYR A 306 3.39 -1.24 -0.23
C TYR A 306 3.56 0.11 0.45
N CYS A 307 2.71 1.09 0.13
CA CYS A 307 2.67 2.37 0.83
C CYS A 307 1.83 2.32 2.12
N MET A 308 1.17 1.19 2.41
CA MET A 308 0.34 0.99 3.60
C MET A 308 1.13 0.37 4.75
N ARG A 309 0.56 0.41 5.96
CA ARG A 309 1.10 -0.32 7.11
C ARG A 309 0.79 -1.82 6.97
N PRO A 310 1.73 -2.73 7.35
CA PRO A 310 1.52 -4.17 7.27
C PRO A 310 0.23 -4.65 7.94
N GLU A 311 -0.06 -4.12 9.14
CA GLU A 311 -1.23 -4.48 9.93
C GLU A 311 -2.53 -4.10 9.20
N THR A 312 -2.56 -2.91 8.59
CA THR A 312 -3.71 -2.45 7.80
C THR A 312 -3.91 -3.29 6.54
N VAL A 313 -2.83 -3.77 5.90
CA VAL A 313 -2.96 -4.65 4.74
C VAL A 313 -3.59 -5.98 5.16
N ARG A 314 -3.07 -6.58 6.23
CA ARG A 314 -3.58 -7.83 6.80
C ARG A 314 -5.05 -7.73 7.21
N GLU A 315 -5.39 -6.77 8.06
CA GLU A 315 -6.77 -6.53 8.54
C GLU A 315 -7.75 -6.41 7.36
N ARG A 316 -7.38 -5.64 6.33
CA ARG A 316 -8.23 -5.46 5.16
C ARG A 316 -8.38 -6.73 4.33
N LEU A 317 -7.33 -7.53 4.19
CA LEU A 317 -7.41 -8.80 3.46
C LEU A 317 -8.25 -9.83 4.21
N GLU A 318 -8.14 -9.89 5.55
CA GLU A 318 -8.95 -10.76 6.40
C GLU A 318 -10.44 -10.43 6.30
N GLU A 319 -10.78 -9.15 6.40
CA GLU A 319 -12.16 -8.69 6.23
C GLU A 319 -12.68 -8.93 4.81
N LEU A 320 -11.85 -8.71 3.79
CA LEU A 320 -12.26 -8.96 2.42
C LEU A 320 -12.55 -10.44 2.19
N ARG A 321 -11.79 -11.36 2.79
CA ARG A 321 -11.97 -12.81 2.64
C ARG A 321 -13.35 -13.30 3.10
N SER A 322 -14.00 -12.59 4.03
CA SER A 322 -15.35 -12.95 4.50
C SER A 322 -16.47 -12.55 3.51
N LEU A 323 -16.18 -11.67 2.55
CA LEU A 323 -17.14 -11.24 1.54
C LEU A 323 -17.24 -12.27 0.41
N LYS A 324 -18.46 -12.68 0.06
CA LYS A 324 -18.72 -13.62 -1.05
C LYS A 324 -18.18 -13.07 -2.37
N GLU A 325 -18.31 -11.76 -2.57
CA GLU A 325 -17.83 -11.02 -3.73
C GLU A 325 -16.32 -11.12 -3.89
N TYR A 326 -15.58 -11.16 -2.78
CA TYR A 326 -14.13 -11.27 -2.81
C TYR A 326 -13.70 -12.67 -3.24
N GLN A 327 -14.42 -13.72 -2.83
CA GLN A 327 -14.10 -15.09 -3.20
C GLN A 327 -14.10 -15.25 -4.72
N VAL A 328 -15.13 -14.73 -5.39
CA VAL A 328 -15.27 -14.73 -6.85
C VAL A 328 -14.21 -13.86 -7.54
N LEU A 329 -13.79 -12.76 -6.91
CA LEU A 329 -12.84 -11.81 -7.51
C LEU A 329 -11.38 -12.05 -7.11
N SER A 330 -11.11 -13.03 -6.24
CA SER A 330 -9.80 -13.27 -5.63
C SER A 330 -8.69 -13.54 -6.64
N THR A 331 -9.04 -14.12 -7.80
CA THR A 331 -8.12 -14.40 -8.91
C THR A 331 -7.88 -13.20 -9.83
N ASN A 332 -8.60 -12.09 -9.65
CA ASN A 332 -8.48 -10.92 -10.51
C ASN A 332 -7.15 -10.19 -10.23
N PRO A 333 -6.34 -9.86 -11.26
CA PRO A 333 -5.09 -9.11 -11.07
C PRO A 333 -5.26 -7.71 -10.46
N ARG A 334 -6.49 -7.20 -10.37
CA ARG A 334 -6.81 -5.91 -9.74
C ARG A 334 -7.33 -6.04 -8.31
N ILE A 335 -7.26 -7.23 -7.70
CA ILE A 335 -7.83 -7.52 -6.37
C ILE A 335 -7.32 -6.56 -5.28
N LEU A 336 -6.05 -6.17 -5.35
CA LEU A 336 -5.45 -5.23 -4.40
C LEU A 336 -6.04 -3.81 -4.45
N LEU A 337 -6.74 -3.43 -5.51
CA LEU A 337 -7.49 -2.17 -5.52
C LEU A 337 -8.63 -2.19 -4.49
N LEU A 338 -9.18 -3.35 -4.15
CA LEU A 338 -10.17 -3.48 -3.08
C LEU A 338 -9.53 -3.19 -1.72
N VAL A 339 -8.29 -3.63 -1.50
CA VAL A 339 -7.52 -3.34 -0.28
C VAL A 339 -7.28 -1.84 -0.16
N ILE A 340 -6.79 -1.18 -1.23
CA ILE A 340 -6.55 0.28 -1.23
C ILE A 340 -7.85 1.07 -1.01
N HIS A 341 -8.92 0.68 -1.70
CA HIS A 341 -10.18 1.45 -1.76
C HIS A 341 -11.31 0.87 -0.91
N LYS A 342 -11.01 0.09 0.14
CA LYS A 342 -11.98 -0.61 1.00
C LYS A 342 -13.22 0.22 1.34
N LYS A 343 -13.06 1.40 1.95
CA LYS A 343 -14.19 2.28 2.34
C LYS A 343 -15.09 2.65 1.16
N LYS A 344 -14.50 2.97 0.02
CA LYS A 344 -15.24 3.32 -1.21
C LYS A 344 -15.99 2.11 -1.75
N MET A 345 -15.37 0.94 -1.72
CA MET A 345 -15.98 -0.31 -2.16
C MET A 345 -17.16 -0.71 -1.27
N LEU A 346 -17.01 -0.71 0.06
CA LEU A 346 -18.10 -1.05 0.98
C LEU A 346 -19.31 -0.13 0.80
N ASN A 347 -19.08 1.18 0.72
CA ASN A 347 -20.16 2.15 0.45
C ASN A 347 -20.87 1.91 -0.90
N ARG A 348 -20.18 1.33 -1.88
CA ARG A 348 -20.76 1.00 -3.19
C ARG A 348 -21.53 -0.31 -3.16
N LEU A 349 -21.05 -1.32 -2.42
CA LEU A 349 -21.79 -2.55 -2.19
C LEU A 349 -23.15 -2.27 -1.56
N THR A 350 -23.19 -1.48 -0.48
CA THR A 350 -24.46 -1.09 0.16
C THR A 350 -25.43 -0.39 -0.80
N LYS A 351 -24.91 0.45 -1.72
CA LYS A 351 -25.74 1.10 -2.74
C LYS A 351 -26.25 0.14 -3.80
N ILE A 352 -25.42 -0.82 -4.22
CA ILE A 352 -25.79 -1.86 -5.18
C ILE A 352 -26.89 -2.75 -4.61
N GLU A 353 -26.72 -3.18 -3.36
CA GLU A 353 -27.71 -3.96 -2.60
C GLU A 353 -29.03 -3.20 -2.46
N SER A 354 -28.97 -1.92 -2.08
CA SER A 354 -30.17 -1.06 -1.97
C SER A 354 -30.91 -0.90 -3.30
N ALA A 355 -30.17 -0.88 -4.41
CA ALA A 355 -30.73 -0.82 -5.76
C ALA A 355 -31.15 -2.19 -6.32
N LYS A 356 -30.97 -3.27 -5.55
CA LYS A 356 -31.25 -4.67 -5.92
C LYS A 356 -30.54 -5.12 -7.21
N LYS A 357 -29.42 -4.50 -7.59
CA LYS A 357 -28.64 -4.92 -8.76
C LYS A 357 -27.82 -6.15 -8.42
N GLN A 358 -27.96 -7.21 -9.22
CA GLN A 358 -27.26 -8.48 -9.01
C GLN A 358 -25.97 -8.55 -9.83
N CYS A 359 -25.92 -7.86 -10.98
CA CYS A 359 -24.79 -7.98 -11.91
C CYS A 359 -23.78 -6.84 -11.78
N TYR A 360 -22.73 -7.04 -10.98
CA TYR A 360 -21.61 -6.11 -10.87
C TYR A 360 -20.24 -6.80 -10.95
N SER A 361 -19.20 -5.98 -11.10
CA SER A 361 -17.81 -6.42 -11.24
C SER A 361 -16.90 -5.58 -10.35
N LEU A 362 -15.66 -6.02 -10.19
CA LEU A 362 -14.61 -5.24 -9.51
C LEU A 362 -14.52 -3.81 -10.09
N ASN A 363 -14.67 -3.65 -11.41
CA ASN A 363 -14.66 -2.34 -12.04
C ASN A 363 -15.71 -1.39 -11.44
N HIS A 364 -16.93 -1.85 -11.17
CA HIS A 364 -17.97 -1.01 -10.56
C HIS A 364 -17.60 -0.60 -9.12
N LEU A 365 -16.93 -1.49 -8.38
CA LEU A 365 -16.52 -1.22 -7.00
C LEU A 365 -15.37 -0.20 -6.90
N VAL A 366 -14.40 -0.21 -7.83
CA VAL A 366 -13.18 0.62 -7.72
C VAL A 366 -13.13 1.82 -8.66
N SER A 367 -13.92 1.84 -9.75
CA SER A 367 -13.90 2.88 -10.80
C SER A 367 -14.20 4.31 -10.32
N SER A 368 -14.09 5.31 -11.20
CA SER A 368 -14.46 6.69 -10.89
C SER A 368 -15.93 6.83 -10.45
N THR A 369 -16.27 7.93 -9.78
CA THR A 369 -17.65 8.20 -9.34
C THR A 369 -18.61 8.31 -10.53
N LYS A 370 -18.16 8.92 -11.65
CA LYS A 370 -18.93 9.02 -12.88
C LYS A 370 -19.30 7.64 -13.45
N VAL A 371 -18.34 6.72 -13.55
CA VAL A 371 -18.57 5.37 -14.07
C VAL A 371 -19.55 4.59 -13.17
N PHE A 372 -19.37 4.68 -11.86
CA PHE A 372 -20.28 4.03 -10.90
C PHE A 372 -21.70 4.59 -10.95
N ASN A 373 -21.85 5.92 -11.01
CA ASN A 373 -23.16 6.55 -11.07
C ASN A 373 -23.88 6.23 -12.39
N ASN A 374 -23.14 6.15 -13.50
CA ASN A 374 -23.72 5.69 -14.76
C ASN A 374 -24.23 4.25 -14.64
N TYR A 375 -23.47 3.37 -13.99
CA TYR A 375 -23.90 1.99 -13.74
C TYR A 375 -25.12 1.92 -12.82
N ILE A 376 -25.14 2.65 -11.70
CA ILE A 376 -26.26 2.55 -10.74
C ILE A 376 -27.56 3.09 -11.35
N ASN A 377 -27.46 4.13 -12.18
CA ASN A 377 -28.62 4.78 -12.82
C ASN A 377 -29.01 4.13 -14.16
N SER A 378 -28.16 3.27 -14.75
CA SER A 378 -28.51 2.62 -16.02
C SER A 378 -29.62 1.60 -15.82
N PHE A 379 -30.55 1.56 -16.76
CA PHE A 379 -31.53 0.48 -16.84
C PHE A 379 -30.81 -0.82 -17.24
N GLY A 380 -30.98 -1.85 -16.44
CA GLY A 380 -30.33 -3.15 -16.64
C GLY A 380 -29.03 -3.35 -15.87
N ASP A 381 -28.71 -4.63 -15.77
CA ASP A 381 -27.68 -5.21 -14.92
C ASP A 381 -26.54 -5.67 -15.82
N LYS A 382 -25.51 -4.83 -16.03
CA LYS A 382 -24.38 -5.12 -16.92
C LYS A 382 -23.09 -5.23 -16.13
N VAL A 383 -22.38 -6.35 -16.28
CA VAL A 383 -21.03 -6.61 -15.74
C VAL A 383 -19.96 -6.10 -16.70
N CYS A 384 -18.74 -5.89 -16.21
CA CYS A 384 -17.59 -5.67 -17.08
C CYS A 384 -17.14 -7.00 -17.71
N GLY A 385 -17.26 -7.13 -19.04
CA GLY A 385 -16.90 -8.36 -19.74
C GLY A 385 -15.45 -8.82 -19.54
N ARG A 386 -14.52 -7.89 -19.32
CA ARG A 386 -13.12 -8.22 -19.00
C ARG A 386 -13.01 -8.98 -17.67
N ASP A 387 -13.82 -8.63 -16.68
CA ASP A 387 -13.79 -9.29 -15.38
C ASP A 387 -14.38 -10.71 -15.47
N ILE A 388 -15.44 -10.92 -16.29
CA ILE A 388 -15.97 -12.26 -16.60
C ILE A 388 -14.89 -13.13 -17.27
N ALA A 389 -14.24 -12.60 -18.31
CA ALA A 389 -13.23 -13.36 -19.03
C ALA A 389 -12.01 -13.66 -18.17
N THR A 390 -11.63 -12.74 -17.28
CA THR A 390 -10.55 -12.96 -16.31
C THR A 390 -10.91 -14.09 -15.35
N LEU A 391 -12.13 -14.08 -14.79
CA LEU A 391 -12.60 -15.17 -13.92
C LEU A 391 -12.48 -16.52 -14.62
N ILE A 392 -13.10 -16.67 -15.80
CA ILE A 392 -13.10 -17.93 -16.56
C ILE A 392 -11.67 -18.37 -16.92
N SER A 393 -10.85 -17.48 -17.47
CA SER A 393 -9.47 -17.81 -17.89
C SER A 393 -8.56 -18.16 -16.70
N SER A 394 -8.71 -17.48 -15.57
CA SER A 394 -7.95 -17.79 -14.35
C SER A 394 -8.33 -19.13 -13.73
N SER A 395 -9.56 -19.59 -13.94
CA SER A 395 -10.08 -20.83 -13.37
C SER A 395 -9.82 -22.07 -14.23
N LEU A 396 -9.47 -21.90 -15.52
CA LEU A 396 -9.29 -22.99 -16.47
C LEU A 396 -7.80 -23.16 -16.86
N ASN A 397 -7.18 -24.29 -16.50
CA ASN A 397 -5.78 -24.62 -16.78
C ASN A 397 -5.59 -25.22 -18.19
N THR A 398 -6.08 -24.51 -19.22
CA THR A 398 -6.41 -25.13 -20.53
C THR A 398 -5.30 -25.22 -21.54
N LEU A 399 -4.12 -24.61 -21.31
CA LEU A 399 -3.09 -24.52 -22.35
C LEU A 399 -1.77 -25.15 -21.88
N PRO A 400 -1.18 -26.09 -22.66
CA PRO A 400 0.21 -26.45 -22.47
C PRO A 400 1.08 -25.22 -22.71
N ALA A 401 2.11 -25.05 -21.88
CA ALA A 401 3.03 -23.91 -21.84
C ALA A 401 3.81 -23.62 -23.15
N HIS A 402 3.55 -24.38 -24.22
CA HIS A 402 4.23 -24.29 -25.52
C HIS A 402 3.46 -23.48 -26.59
N GLU A 403 2.20 -23.10 -26.37
CA GLU A 403 1.52 -22.12 -27.22
C GLU A 403 1.66 -20.72 -26.61
N THR A 404 2.45 -19.87 -27.28
CA THR A 404 3.01 -18.57 -26.88
C THR A 404 2.03 -17.43 -26.53
N GLY A 405 0.78 -17.71 -26.20
CA GLY A 405 -0.22 -16.73 -25.77
C GLY A 405 -0.59 -16.96 -24.31
N GLY A 406 0.05 -16.27 -23.36
CA GLY A 406 -0.25 -16.39 -21.93
C GLY A 406 -1.71 -16.05 -21.55
N GLN A 407 -2.00 -15.95 -20.24
CA GLN A 407 -3.36 -15.71 -19.70
C GLN A 407 -4.18 -14.61 -20.40
N ALA A 408 -3.52 -13.55 -20.91
CA ALA A 408 -4.18 -12.48 -21.66
C ALA A 408 -4.82 -12.95 -22.99
N GLU A 409 -4.19 -13.90 -23.68
CA GLU A 409 -4.70 -14.46 -24.93
C GLU A 409 -5.87 -15.42 -24.67
N LEU A 410 -5.77 -16.23 -23.62
CA LEU A 410 -6.89 -17.06 -23.17
C LEU A 410 -8.11 -16.20 -22.83
N ALA A 411 -7.93 -15.11 -22.07
CA ALA A 411 -9.01 -14.17 -21.78
C ALA A 411 -9.61 -13.54 -23.05
N ARG A 412 -8.79 -13.24 -24.07
CA ARG A 412 -9.25 -12.73 -25.37
C ARG A 412 -10.10 -13.75 -26.12
N ARG A 413 -9.71 -15.03 -26.11
CA ARG A 413 -10.47 -16.12 -26.72
C ARG A 413 -11.80 -16.37 -26.00
N VAL A 414 -11.80 -16.35 -24.66
CA VAL A 414 -13.04 -16.42 -23.87
C VAL A 414 -13.98 -15.27 -24.24
N LEU A 415 -13.49 -14.03 -24.30
CA LEU A 415 -14.30 -12.88 -24.72
C LEU A 415 -14.91 -13.07 -26.11
N HIS A 416 -14.14 -13.62 -27.05
CA HIS A 416 -14.62 -13.87 -28.40
C HIS A 416 -15.78 -14.88 -28.40
N GLN A 417 -15.68 -15.96 -27.61
CA GLN A 417 -16.76 -16.94 -27.50
C GLN A 417 -18.01 -16.36 -26.82
N LEU A 418 -17.84 -15.66 -25.68
CA LEU A 418 -18.96 -15.09 -24.92
C LEU A 418 -19.79 -14.09 -25.73
N ARG A 419 -19.14 -13.31 -26.61
CA ARG A 419 -19.83 -12.34 -27.49
C ARG A 419 -20.85 -12.96 -28.45
N ARG A 420 -20.81 -14.28 -28.64
CA ARG A 420 -21.81 -15.02 -29.43
C ARG A 420 -23.18 -15.05 -28.75
N HIS A 421 -23.24 -14.88 -27.43
CA HIS A 421 -24.48 -14.87 -26.67
C HIS A 421 -24.98 -13.44 -26.46
N LYS A 422 -26.25 -13.14 -26.76
CA LYS A 422 -26.81 -11.77 -26.72
C LYS A 422 -26.68 -11.10 -25.34
N TYR A 423 -26.88 -11.86 -24.27
CA TYR A 423 -26.95 -11.34 -22.91
C TYR A 423 -25.75 -11.69 -22.02
N TRP A 424 -24.60 -12.01 -22.60
CA TRP A 424 -23.40 -12.44 -21.85
C TRP A 424 -22.89 -11.46 -20.78
N LEU A 425 -23.27 -10.17 -20.85
CA LEU A 425 -22.94 -9.16 -19.83
C LEU A 425 -23.98 -9.08 -18.70
N HIS A 426 -25.10 -9.78 -18.82
CA HIS A 426 -26.26 -9.69 -17.92
C HIS A 426 -26.36 -10.88 -16.95
N VAL A 427 -25.23 -11.54 -16.72
CA VAL A 427 -25.12 -12.68 -15.82
C VAL A 427 -24.27 -12.28 -14.62
N ALA A 428 -24.75 -12.61 -13.42
CA ALA A 428 -24.04 -12.31 -12.19
C ALA A 428 -22.76 -13.17 -12.07
N MET A 429 -21.69 -12.57 -11.55
CA MET A 429 -20.37 -13.22 -11.48
C MET A 429 -20.38 -14.50 -10.62
N ASN A 430 -21.21 -14.57 -9.58
CA ASN A 430 -21.36 -15.75 -8.74
C ASN A 430 -21.96 -16.93 -9.49
N VAL A 431 -22.91 -16.71 -10.42
CA VAL A 431 -23.49 -17.77 -11.25
C VAL A 431 -22.42 -18.40 -12.13
N ILE A 432 -21.55 -17.58 -12.71
CA ILE A 432 -20.43 -18.04 -13.54
C ILE A 432 -19.44 -18.85 -12.70
N ASP A 433 -19.08 -18.37 -11.51
CA ASP A 433 -18.18 -19.09 -10.60
C ASP A 433 -18.77 -20.43 -10.13
N GLU A 434 -20.03 -20.45 -9.71
CA GLU A 434 -20.73 -21.67 -9.30
C GLU A 434 -20.75 -22.72 -10.42
N ASN A 435 -21.02 -22.31 -11.66
CA ASN A 435 -20.95 -23.22 -12.81
C ASN A 435 -19.53 -23.73 -13.07
N ILE A 436 -18.51 -22.87 -12.97
CA ILE A 436 -17.10 -23.30 -13.12
C ILE A 436 -16.79 -24.39 -12.09
N GLN A 437 -17.07 -24.13 -10.81
CA GLN A 437 -16.80 -25.10 -9.74
C GLN A 437 -17.56 -26.42 -9.96
N PHE A 438 -18.83 -26.34 -10.38
CA PHE A 438 -19.63 -27.53 -10.68
C PHE A 438 -19.05 -28.35 -11.85
N LEU A 439 -18.72 -27.70 -12.97
CA LEU A 439 -18.24 -28.38 -14.17
C LEU A 439 -16.84 -28.96 -14.01
N LYS A 440 -15.94 -28.28 -13.29
CA LYS A 440 -14.59 -28.78 -13.03
C LYS A 440 -14.55 -30.10 -12.24
N ASN A 441 -15.62 -30.42 -11.51
CA ASN A 441 -15.75 -31.70 -10.82
C ASN A 441 -16.13 -32.87 -11.76
N LYS A 442 -16.49 -32.59 -13.01
CA LYS A 442 -17.06 -33.58 -13.95
C LYS A 442 -16.39 -33.61 -15.32
N PHE A 443 -15.77 -32.51 -15.74
CA PHE A 443 -15.24 -32.32 -17.09
C PHE A 443 -13.86 -31.66 -17.06
N ASP A 444 -13.04 -32.00 -18.05
CA ASP A 444 -11.73 -31.36 -18.23
C ASP A 444 -11.86 -29.88 -18.62
N ASP A 445 -10.91 -29.07 -18.18
CA ASP A 445 -10.94 -27.62 -18.42
C ASP A 445 -11.05 -27.27 -19.92
N ARG A 446 -10.46 -28.08 -20.82
CA ARG A 446 -10.50 -27.86 -22.27
C ARG A 446 -11.93 -27.98 -22.82
N ILE A 447 -12.69 -28.92 -22.28
CA ILE A 447 -14.09 -29.18 -22.67
C ILE A 447 -14.98 -28.05 -22.18
N ILE A 448 -14.75 -27.59 -20.95
CA ILE A 448 -15.44 -26.43 -20.37
C ILE A 448 -15.15 -25.17 -21.19
N PHE A 449 -13.91 -24.96 -21.60
CA PHE A 449 -13.51 -23.84 -22.45
C PHE A 449 -14.19 -23.86 -23.82
N ASN A 450 -14.29 -25.02 -24.48
CA ASN A 450 -14.97 -25.14 -25.77
C ASN A 450 -16.48 -24.83 -25.67
N ASN A 451 -17.07 -25.09 -24.51
CA ASN A 451 -18.50 -24.92 -24.25
C ASN A 451 -18.78 -23.76 -23.28
N CYS A 452 -17.92 -22.73 -23.24
CA CYS A 452 -17.94 -21.73 -22.16
C CYS A 452 -19.24 -20.90 -22.05
N LEU A 453 -20.09 -20.91 -23.08
CA LEU A 453 -21.41 -20.28 -23.04
C LEU A 453 -22.32 -20.90 -21.97
N ILE A 454 -22.14 -22.19 -21.64
CA ILE A 454 -22.92 -22.88 -20.60
C ILE A 454 -22.77 -22.22 -19.23
N LEU A 455 -21.64 -21.54 -18.98
CA LEU A 455 -21.35 -20.85 -17.72
C LEU A 455 -22.29 -19.67 -17.45
N LEU A 456 -22.99 -19.19 -18.47
CA LEU A 456 -23.93 -18.07 -18.39
C LEU A 456 -25.31 -18.48 -17.82
N TYR A 457 -25.58 -19.78 -17.70
CA TYR A 457 -26.90 -20.31 -17.38
C TYR A 457 -27.06 -20.64 -15.90
N PRO A 458 -28.28 -20.69 -15.34
CA PRO A 458 -28.49 -21.06 -13.94
C PRO A 458 -27.93 -22.45 -13.62
N VAL A 459 -27.08 -22.54 -12.58
CA VAL A 459 -26.39 -23.79 -12.21
C VAL A 459 -27.35 -24.95 -11.94
N ALA A 460 -28.55 -24.66 -11.41
CA ALA A 460 -29.57 -25.67 -11.16
C ALA A 460 -30.08 -26.34 -12.44
N GLU A 461 -30.29 -25.58 -13.51
CA GLU A 461 -30.71 -26.10 -14.82
C GLU A 461 -29.55 -26.84 -15.50
N VAL A 462 -28.35 -26.25 -15.48
CA VAL A 462 -27.14 -26.87 -16.03
C VAL A 462 -26.89 -28.24 -15.38
N LYS A 463 -26.94 -28.31 -14.05
CA LYS A 463 -26.79 -29.54 -13.27
C LYS A 463 -27.86 -30.58 -13.62
N TYR A 464 -29.12 -30.15 -13.70
CA TYR A 464 -30.25 -31.03 -14.01
C TYR A 464 -30.07 -31.79 -15.33
N TYR A 465 -29.73 -31.09 -16.42
CA TYR A 465 -29.52 -31.76 -17.72
C TYR A 465 -28.21 -32.55 -17.78
N ILE A 466 -27.14 -32.06 -17.15
CA ILE A 466 -25.86 -32.79 -17.10
C ILE A 466 -26.03 -34.13 -16.39
N ASP A 467 -26.64 -34.15 -15.20
CA ASP A 467 -26.81 -35.38 -14.44
C ASP A 467 -27.75 -36.36 -15.17
N SER A 468 -28.75 -35.84 -15.89
CA SER A 468 -29.67 -36.65 -16.71
C SER A 468 -28.96 -37.27 -17.91
N LEU A 469 -28.24 -36.48 -18.72
CA LEU A 469 -27.52 -36.97 -19.90
C LEU A 469 -26.38 -37.92 -19.53
N LEU A 470 -25.67 -37.66 -18.43
CA LEU A 470 -24.64 -38.58 -17.92
C LEU A 470 -25.24 -39.90 -17.42
N SER A 471 -26.47 -39.90 -16.90
CA SER A 471 -27.18 -41.11 -16.50
C SER A 471 -27.65 -41.91 -17.71
N MET A 472 -28.19 -41.24 -18.73
CA MET A 472 -28.56 -41.86 -20.01
C MET A 472 -27.35 -42.49 -20.71
N ARG A 473 -26.19 -41.82 -20.73
CA ARG A 473 -24.94 -42.38 -21.26
C ARG A 473 -24.51 -43.67 -20.56
N LYS A 474 -24.87 -43.83 -19.29
CA LYS A 474 -24.60 -45.05 -18.49
C LYS A 474 -25.71 -46.10 -18.61
N GLY A 475 -26.68 -45.92 -19.50
CA GLY A 475 -27.79 -46.85 -19.71
C GLY A 475 -28.82 -46.86 -18.57
N ARG A 476 -28.90 -45.81 -17.75
CA ARG A 476 -29.91 -45.70 -16.68
C ARG A 476 -31.17 -45.01 -17.19
N GLU A 477 -32.33 -45.51 -16.79
CA GLU A 477 -33.61 -44.87 -17.09
C GLU A 477 -33.74 -43.52 -16.37
N THR A 478 -34.29 -42.54 -17.09
CA THR A 478 -34.63 -41.21 -16.56
C THR A 478 -36.13 -41.08 -16.37
N ASN A 479 -36.55 -40.14 -15.51
CA ASN A 479 -37.97 -39.84 -15.27
C ASN A 479 -38.74 -39.56 -16.58
N ASP A 480 -40.04 -39.89 -16.61
CA ASP A 480 -40.84 -39.81 -17.85
C ASP A 480 -41.02 -38.40 -18.40
N SER A 481 -41.09 -37.37 -17.55
CA SER A 481 -41.13 -35.96 -18.00
C SER A 481 -39.84 -35.50 -18.70
N LEU A 482 -38.71 -36.13 -18.40
CA LEU A 482 -37.40 -35.85 -19.00
C LEU A 482 -37.22 -36.51 -20.38
N LYS A 483 -37.90 -37.64 -20.61
CA LYS A 483 -37.85 -38.34 -21.90
C LYS A 483 -38.44 -37.49 -23.01
N GLU A 484 -39.48 -36.69 -22.73
CA GLU A 484 -40.09 -35.78 -23.72
C GLU A 484 -39.17 -34.60 -24.07
N ASP A 485 -38.54 -33.98 -23.08
CA ASP A 485 -37.62 -32.85 -23.28
C ASP A 485 -36.33 -33.26 -24.02
N LEU A 486 -35.85 -34.48 -23.77
CA LEU A 486 -34.64 -35.06 -24.34
C LEU A 486 -34.94 -36.08 -25.45
N ALA A 487 -36.15 -36.10 -26.00
CA ALA A 487 -36.56 -36.95 -27.12
C ALA A 487 -35.86 -36.50 -28.41
N TYR A 488 -34.62 -36.97 -28.60
CA TYR A 488 -33.86 -36.77 -29.82
C TYR A 488 -33.92 -38.04 -30.66
N ASN A 489 -34.53 -37.93 -31.85
CA ASN A 489 -34.51 -39.02 -32.81
C ASN A 489 -33.06 -39.31 -33.22
N ASN A 490 -32.65 -40.58 -33.17
CA ASN A 490 -31.35 -41.08 -33.63
C ASN A 490 -30.12 -40.65 -32.80
N VAL A 491 -30.27 -40.30 -31.51
CA VAL A 491 -29.13 -40.04 -30.63
C VAL A 491 -28.76 -41.27 -29.81
N HIS A 492 -27.55 -41.79 -30.03
CA HIS A 492 -26.96 -42.84 -29.22
C HIS A 492 -26.28 -42.24 -27.98
N PHE A 493 -27.00 -42.13 -26.87
CA PHE A 493 -26.50 -41.50 -25.65
C PHE A 493 -25.22 -42.17 -25.10
N ASN A 494 -25.08 -43.48 -25.29
CA ASN A 494 -23.94 -44.26 -24.79
C ASN A 494 -22.61 -43.90 -25.48
N SER A 495 -22.65 -43.29 -26.68
CA SER A 495 -21.46 -42.91 -27.45
C SER A 495 -21.14 -41.41 -27.38
N LEU A 496 -21.86 -40.64 -26.56
CA LEU A 496 -21.63 -39.20 -26.46
C LEU A 496 -20.34 -38.89 -25.70
N SER A 497 -19.46 -38.13 -26.36
CA SER A 497 -18.31 -37.50 -25.71
C SER A 497 -18.77 -36.40 -24.74
N ASP A 498 -17.91 -36.06 -23.79
CA ASP A 498 -18.16 -35.00 -22.81
C ASP A 498 -18.42 -33.63 -23.47
N ASP A 499 -17.73 -33.33 -24.58
CA ASP A 499 -17.94 -32.10 -25.37
C ASP A 499 -19.35 -32.07 -25.98
N GLN A 500 -19.80 -33.19 -26.55
CA GLN A 500 -21.15 -33.33 -27.07
C GLN A 500 -22.21 -33.25 -25.97
N ILE A 501 -21.94 -33.78 -24.77
CA ILE A 501 -22.86 -33.65 -23.63
C ILE A 501 -23.05 -32.17 -23.27
N LEU A 502 -21.97 -31.40 -23.09
CA LEU A 502 -22.11 -29.98 -22.74
C LEU A 502 -22.79 -29.17 -23.84
N SER A 503 -22.48 -29.44 -25.11
CA SER A 503 -23.16 -28.84 -26.25
C SER A 503 -24.66 -29.17 -26.27
N LEU A 504 -25.02 -30.43 -25.99
CA LEU A 504 -26.42 -30.86 -25.93
C LEU A 504 -27.16 -30.20 -24.76
N VAL A 505 -26.55 -30.06 -23.58
CA VAL A 505 -27.17 -29.35 -22.44
C VAL A 505 -27.56 -27.94 -22.84
N LEU A 506 -26.63 -27.19 -23.44
CA LEU A 506 -26.89 -25.83 -23.89
C LEU A 506 -28.02 -25.80 -24.93
N TYR A 507 -28.00 -26.73 -25.88
CA TYR A 507 -29.06 -26.88 -26.87
C TYR A 507 -30.42 -27.18 -26.22
N THR A 508 -30.50 -28.10 -25.26
CA THR A 508 -31.74 -28.47 -24.57
C THR A 508 -32.33 -27.28 -23.84
N ILE A 509 -31.50 -26.51 -23.14
CA ILE A 509 -31.96 -25.30 -22.43
C ILE A 509 -32.50 -24.30 -23.44
N GLU A 510 -31.72 -23.92 -24.46
CA GLU A 510 -32.11 -22.88 -25.42
C GLU A 510 -33.26 -23.29 -26.34
N LYS A 511 -33.45 -24.59 -26.61
CA LYS A 511 -34.60 -25.11 -27.36
C LYS A 511 -35.92 -24.65 -26.74
N LYS A 512 -36.02 -24.61 -25.41
CA LYS A 512 -37.21 -24.15 -24.67
C LYS A 512 -37.48 -22.65 -24.81
N TYR A 513 -36.45 -21.88 -25.17
CA TYR A 513 -36.49 -20.43 -25.33
C TYR A 513 -36.30 -20.02 -26.79
N HIS A 514 -36.50 -20.93 -27.75
CA HIS A 514 -36.35 -20.67 -29.17
C HIS A 514 -35.00 -20.02 -29.56
N PHE A 515 -33.94 -20.36 -28.83
CA PHE A 515 -32.59 -19.82 -29.05
C PHE A 515 -32.50 -18.29 -28.94
N SER A 516 -33.40 -17.66 -28.17
CA SER A 516 -33.40 -16.21 -27.94
C SER A 516 -32.25 -15.75 -27.03
N GLY A 517 -31.62 -16.69 -26.30
CA GLY A 517 -30.68 -16.42 -25.22
C GLY A 517 -31.35 -16.13 -23.87
N ASP A 518 -32.69 -16.17 -23.79
CA ASP A 518 -33.42 -15.88 -22.55
C ASP A 518 -33.31 -17.04 -21.53
N GLY A 519 -32.74 -18.19 -21.92
CA GLY A 519 -32.51 -19.32 -21.04
C GLY A 519 -31.58 -19.01 -19.86
N ILE A 520 -30.82 -17.93 -19.91
CA ILE A 520 -30.01 -17.46 -18.76
C ILE A 520 -30.86 -17.02 -17.55
N TRP A 521 -32.15 -16.72 -17.77
CA TRP A 521 -33.12 -16.38 -16.71
C TRP A 521 -34.06 -17.54 -16.36
N ALA A 522 -33.78 -18.75 -16.86
CA ALA A 522 -34.57 -19.93 -16.54
C ALA A 522 -34.69 -20.11 -15.01
N ARG A 523 -35.92 -20.32 -14.53
CA ARG A 523 -36.28 -20.45 -13.10
C ARG A 523 -35.93 -19.26 -12.19
N GLN A 524 -35.57 -18.08 -12.70
CA GLN A 524 -35.55 -16.85 -11.89
C GLN A 524 -36.95 -16.25 -11.67
N ASP A 525 -37.95 -16.71 -12.44
CA ASP A 525 -39.36 -16.32 -12.30
C ASP A 525 -40.05 -17.03 -11.13
N GLY A 526 -39.83 -16.54 -9.91
CA GLY A 526 -40.81 -16.64 -8.82
C GLY A 526 -42.00 -15.69 -8.99
N MET A 527 -42.14 -15.00 -10.12
CA MET A 527 -43.21 -14.04 -10.41
C MET A 527 -43.67 -14.08 -11.87
N ARG A 528 -44.11 -15.24 -12.38
CA ARG A 528 -45.13 -15.22 -13.44
C ARG A 528 -46.47 -15.01 -12.77
N VAL A 529 -46.93 -13.76 -12.81
CA VAL A 529 -48.32 -13.38 -12.54
C VAL A 529 -49.21 -14.35 -13.30
N VAL A 530 -50.05 -15.08 -12.56
CA VAL A 530 -51.13 -15.85 -13.11
C VAL A 530 -52.01 -14.88 -13.89
N THR A 531 -51.82 -14.81 -15.20
CA THR A 531 -52.82 -14.24 -16.10
C THR A 531 -53.87 -15.33 -16.24
N GLN A 532 -54.85 -15.30 -15.34
CA GLN A 532 -56.09 -16.03 -15.54
C GLN A 532 -56.76 -15.43 -16.78
N THR A 533 -56.73 -16.20 -17.87
CA THR A 533 -57.76 -16.15 -18.90
C THR A 533 -59.05 -16.70 -18.30
N ASN A 534 -60.05 -15.84 -18.17
CA ASN A 534 -61.46 -16.13 -18.42
C ASN A 534 -62.12 -14.85 -18.93
#